data_AF-A0A914C1I2-F1
#
_entry.id   AF-A0A914C1I2-F1
#
_cell.length_a   1.000
_cell.length_b   1.000
_cell.length_c   1.000
_cell.angle_alpha   90.00
_cell.angle_beta   90.00
_cell.angle_gamma   90.00
#
_symmetry.space_group_name_H-M   'P 1'
#
loop_
_entity.id
_entity.type
_entity.pdbx_description
1 polymer ?
#
loop_
_entity_poly.entity_id
_entity_poly.type
_entity_poly.pdbx_seq_one_letter_code
_entity_poly.pdbx_strand_id
1 'polypeptide(L)'
;MTREEVTEKIRVGKVRNGLSWVSIAEKIGKSPEWTTAACLGQFPFSKEEAEKLGELFNLTNEDVAWLQVIPYRNVKHTVPEDPTLYRLHE
;
A
#
# COMPACT_ATOMS: atom_id res chain seq x y z
N MET A 1 6.38 -14.10 -7.01
CA MET A 1 6.17 -12.92 -6.15
C MET A 1 4.67 -12.70 -5.96
N THR A 2 4.21 -12.17 -4.82
CA THR A 2 2.79 -11.86 -4.56
C THR A 2 2.57 -10.41 -4.18
N ARG A 3 1.33 -9.91 -4.26
CA ARG A 3 0.99 -8.53 -3.87
C ARG A 3 1.33 -8.25 -2.40
N GLU A 4 1.21 -9.25 -1.53
CA GLU A 4 1.52 -9.17 -0.10
C GLU A 4 3.01 -8.97 0.15
N GLU A 5 3.87 -9.66 -0.60
CA GLU A 5 5.32 -9.49 -0.52
C GLU A 5 5.74 -8.06 -0.90
N VAL A 6 5.11 -7.48 -1.92
CA VAL A 6 5.36 -6.07 -2.32
C VAL A 6 4.88 -5.10 -1.23
N THR A 7 3.73 -5.36 -0.60
CA THR A 7 3.25 -4.56 0.53
C THR A 7 4.26 -4.56 1.68
N GLU A 8 4.83 -5.73 2.00
CA GLU A 8 5.81 -5.81 3.08
C GLU A 8 7.10 -5.08 2.74
N LYS A 9 7.58 -5.15 1.48
CA LYS A 9 8.72 -4.34 1.01
C LYS A 9 8.47 -2.84 1.21
N ILE A 10 7.28 -2.35 0.85
CA ILE A 10 6.90 -0.94 1.05
C ILE A 10 6.88 -0.59 2.54
N ARG A 11 6.32 -1.46 3.39
CA ARG A 11 6.23 -1.22 4.84
C ARG A 11 7.62 -1.17 5.49
N VAL A 12 8.49 -2.12 5.17
CA VAL A 12 9.90 -2.13 5.62
C VAL A 12 10.65 -0.91 5.09
N GLY A 13 10.51 -0.61 3.80
CA GLY A 13 11.14 0.55 3.17
C GLY A 13 10.71 1.88 3.81
N LYS A 14 9.42 2.02 4.12
CA LYS A 14 8.88 3.20 4.82
C LYS A 14 9.51 3.38 6.19
N VAL A 15 9.61 2.31 6.98
CA VAL A 15 10.23 2.36 8.32
C VAL A 15 11.73 2.65 8.22
N ARG A 16 12.45 1.94 7.34
CA ARG A 16 13.89 2.10 7.14
C ARG A 16 14.26 3.53 6.72
N ASN A 17 13.44 4.15 5.87
CA ASN A 17 13.68 5.49 5.35
C ASN A 17 13.02 6.60 6.19
N GLY A 18 12.36 6.26 7.30
CA GLY A 18 11.67 7.23 8.17
C GLY A 18 10.54 8.00 7.48
N LEU A 19 9.91 7.42 6.46
CA LEU A 19 8.90 8.09 5.65
C LEU A 19 7.54 8.10 6.34
N SER A 20 6.80 9.20 6.16
CA SER A 20 5.40 9.31 6.57
C SER A 20 4.47 8.95 5.40
N TRP A 21 3.23 8.53 5.70
CA TRP A 21 2.24 8.30 4.63
C TRP A 21 1.89 9.58 3.87
N VAL A 22 1.90 10.72 4.56
CA VAL A 22 1.68 12.05 3.96
C VAL A 22 2.75 12.35 2.91
N SER A 23 4.03 12.20 3.27
CA SER A 23 5.14 12.43 2.32
C SER A 23 5.11 11.49 1.11
N ILE A 24 4.64 10.25 1.29
CA ILE A 24 4.49 9.30 0.18
C ILE A 24 3.33 9.75 -0.74
N ALA A 25 2.22 10.18 -0.14
CA ALA A 25 1.03 10.65 -0.85
C ALA A 25 1.32 11.90 -1.69
N GLU A 26 2.10 12.85 -1.15
CA GLU A 26 2.57 14.03 -1.87
C GLU A 26 3.40 13.66 -3.11
N LYS A 27 4.28 12.65 -2.98
CA LYS A 27 5.13 12.19 -4.10
C LYS A 27 4.32 11.61 -5.25
N ILE A 28 3.23 10.91 -4.96
CA ILE A 28 2.36 10.29 -5.97
C ILE A 28 1.16 11.17 -6.38
N GLY A 29 0.92 12.28 -5.69
CA GLY A 29 -0.18 13.21 -5.98
C GLY A 29 -1.56 12.68 -5.58
N LYS A 30 -1.67 11.94 -4.47
CA LYS A 30 -2.93 11.36 -3.97
C LYS A 30 -3.20 11.76 -2.52
N SER A 31 -4.39 11.42 -2.02
CA SER A 31 -4.68 11.64 -0.59
C SER A 31 -3.90 10.66 0.30
N PRO A 32 -3.56 11.03 1.54
CA PRO A 32 -2.88 10.14 2.48
C PRO A 32 -3.65 8.86 2.77
N GLU A 33 -4.98 8.91 2.87
CA GLU A 33 -5.85 7.77 3.17
C GLU A 33 -5.84 6.76 2.02
N TRP A 34 -6.02 7.24 0.78
CA TRP A 34 -6.00 6.40 -0.40
C TRP A 34 -4.60 5.79 -0.60
N THR A 35 -3.55 6.60 -0.45
CA THR A 35 -2.16 6.14 -0.57
C THR A 35 -1.85 5.06 0.45
N THR A 36 -2.24 5.27 1.71
CA THR A 36 -2.04 4.29 2.78
C THR A 36 -2.74 2.98 2.44
N ALA A 37 -4.03 3.03 2.09
CA ALA A 37 -4.79 1.84 1.73
C ALA A 37 -4.22 1.12 0.49
N ALA A 38 -3.81 1.87 -0.54
CA ALA A 38 -3.23 1.34 -1.76
C ALA A 38 -1.87 0.66 -1.49
N CYS A 39 -0.99 1.30 -0.72
CA CYS A 39 0.28 0.72 -0.30
C CYS A 39 0.08 -0.56 0.54
N LEU A 40 -0.97 -0.59 1.36
CA LEU A 40 -1.39 -1.76 2.15
C LEU A 40 -2.20 -2.81 1.35
N GLY A 41 -2.18 -2.73 0.02
CA GLY A 41 -2.72 -3.77 -0.86
C GLY A 41 -4.23 -3.69 -1.10
N GLN A 42 -4.89 -2.60 -0.72
CA GLN A 42 -6.34 -2.45 -0.93
C GLN A 42 -6.70 -1.84 -2.28
N PHE A 43 -5.77 -1.16 -2.95
CA PHE A 43 -6.00 -0.56 -4.27
C PHE A 43 -4.84 -0.82 -5.23
N PRO A 44 -5.13 -0.91 -6.54
CA PRO A 44 -4.10 -0.88 -7.56
C PRO A 44 -3.58 0.54 -7.75
N PHE A 45 -2.37 0.67 -8.28
CA PHE A 45 -1.77 1.91 -8.74
C PHE A 45 -1.84 2.02 -10.26
N SER A 46 -1.87 3.23 -10.79
CA SER A 46 -1.54 3.45 -12.19
C SER A 46 -0.05 3.14 -12.45
N LYS A 47 0.33 2.95 -13.71
CA LYS A 47 1.74 2.73 -14.08
C LYS A 47 2.66 3.83 -13.55
N GLU A 48 2.27 5.09 -13.75
CA GLU A 48 3.05 6.25 -13.31
C GLU A 48 3.20 6.29 -11.78
N GLU A 49 2.13 5.99 -11.04
CA GLU A 49 2.17 5.94 -9.58
C GLU A 49 3.05 4.78 -9.08
N ALA A 50 2.94 3.61 -9.72
CA ALA A 50 3.72 2.42 -9.38
C ALA A 50 5.22 2.62 -9.64
N GLU A 51 5.58 3.30 -10.74
CA GLU A 51 6.97 3.65 -11.06
C GLU A 51 7.55 4.63 -10.03
N LYS A 52 6.81 5.67 -9.62
CA LYS A 52 7.22 6.59 -8.54
C LYS A 52 7.46 5.86 -7.22
N LEU A 53 6.63 4.87 -6.89
CA LEU A 53 6.83 4.02 -5.71
C LEU A 53 8.01 3.06 -5.89
N GLY A 54 8.22 2.56 -7.10
CA GLY A 54 9.36 1.74 -7.46
C GLY A 54 10.68 2.46 -7.22
N GLU A 55 10.79 3.72 -7.63
CA GLU A 55 11.94 4.57 -7.35
C GLU A 55 12.10 4.85 -5.85
N LEU A 56 11.00 5.21 -5.17
CA LEU A 56 11.02 5.60 -3.76
C LEU A 56 11.45 4.45 -2.82
N PHE A 57 11.02 3.22 -3.14
CA PHE A 57 11.27 2.03 -2.32
C PHE A 57 12.29 1.07 -2.93
N ASN A 58 12.95 1.46 -4.04
CA ASN A 58 13.89 0.63 -4.78
C ASN A 58 13.31 -0.75 -5.12
N LEU A 59 12.09 -0.76 -5.66
CA LEU A 59 11.37 -1.96 -6.06
C LEU A 59 11.82 -2.42 -7.45
N THR A 60 11.72 -3.72 -7.70
CA THR A 60 12.03 -4.31 -9.02
C THR A 60 10.91 -4.04 -10.04
N ASN A 61 11.18 -4.26 -11.33
CA ASN A 61 10.15 -4.16 -12.37
C ASN A 61 8.97 -5.11 -12.13
N GLU A 62 9.24 -6.31 -11.57
CA GLU A 62 8.19 -7.26 -11.23
C GLU A 62 7.34 -6.77 -10.05
N ASP A 63 7.96 -6.12 -9.05
CA ASP A 63 7.22 -5.47 -7.94
C ASP A 63 6.29 -4.35 -8.45
N VAL A 64 6.80 -3.51 -9.36
CA VAL A 64 6.03 -2.41 -9.98
C VAL A 64 4.86 -2.94 -10.80
N ALA A 65 5.03 -4.08 -11.48
CA ALA A 65 3.94 -4.74 -12.18
C ALA A 65 2.86 -5.24 -11.20
N TRP A 66 3.26 -5.83 -10.07
CA TRP A 66 2.34 -6.28 -9.03
C TRP A 66 1.53 -5.15 -8.39
N LEU A 67 2.08 -3.94 -8.27
CA LEU A 67 1.34 -2.77 -7.77
C LEU A 67 0.16 -2.35 -8.65
N GLN A 68 0.20 -2.69 -9.94
CA GLN A 68 -0.86 -2.35 -10.90
C GLN A 68 -1.97 -3.40 -10.96
N VAL A 69 -1.76 -4.58 -10.36
CA VAL A 69 -2.76 -5.65 -10.33
C VAL A 69 -3.88 -5.29 -9.36
N ILE A 70 -5.13 -5.46 -9.79
CA ILE A 70 -6.30 -5.28 -8.93
C ILE A 70 -6.23 -6.33 -7.80
N PRO A 71 -6.16 -5.92 -6.52
CA PRO A 71 -6.05 -6.85 -5.43
C PRO A 71 -7.38 -7.56 -5.17
N TYR A 72 -7.29 -8.81 -4.70
CA TYR A 72 -8.46 -9.53 -4.22
C TYR A 72 -8.85 -9.00 -2.83
N ARG A 73 -9.98 -8.28 -2.77
CA ARG A 73 -10.50 -7.66 -1.54
C ARG A 73 -11.50 -8.59 -0.87
N ASN A 74 -11.04 -9.67 -0.26
CA ASN A 74 -11.91 -10.45 0.62
C ASN A 74 -11.85 -9.86 2.02
N VAL A 75 -12.75 -8.92 2.29
CA VAL A 75 -13.11 -8.59 3.66
C VAL A 75 -13.84 -9.83 4.17
N LYS A 76 -13.12 -10.73 4.86
CA LYS A 76 -13.81 -11.74 5.65
C LYS A 76 -14.83 -10.97 6.48
N HIS A 77 -16.12 -11.32 6.39
CA HIS A 77 -17.19 -10.77 7.22
C HIS A 77 -17.02 -11.26 8.68
N THR A 78 -15.81 -11.17 9.19
CA THR A 78 -15.41 -11.47 10.55
C THR A 78 -15.25 -10.14 11.26
N VAL A 79 -15.92 -10.02 12.38
CA VAL A 79 -15.74 -8.92 13.33
C VAL A 79 -14.22 -8.72 13.56
N PRO A 80 -13.67 -7.51 13.36
CA PRO A 80 -12.25 -7.28 13.57
C PRO A 80 -11.85 -7.55 15.02
N GLU A 81 -10.78 -8.31 15.21
CA GLU A 81 -10.20 -8.56 16.54
C GLU A 81 -9.39 -7.35 17.04
N ASP A 82 -8.90 -6.52 16.11
CA ASP A 82 -8.18 -5.30 16.46
C ASP A 82 -9.12 -4.27 17.10
N PRO A 83 -8.85 -3.78 18.33
CA PRO A 83 -9.74 -2.84 19.01
C PRO A 83 -9.95 -1.51 18.28
N THR A 84 -8.99 -1.07 17.46
CA THR A 84 -9.13 0.19 16.71
C THR A 84 -10.10 0.01 15.57
N LEU A 85 -9.99 -1.09 14.83
CA LEU A 85 -10.92 -1.44 13.76
C LEU A 85 -12.30 -1.84 14.28
N TYR A 86 -12.38 -2.50 15.45
CA TYR A 86 -13.65 -2.90 16.06
C TYR A 86 -14.58 -1.71 16.35
N ARG A 87 -14.03 -0.57 16.81
CA ARG A 87 -14.82 0.65 17.05
C ARG A 87 -15.52 1.21 15.81
N LEU A 88 -15.09 0.84 14.60
CA LEU A 88 -15.74 1.24 13.35
C LEU A 88 -16.94 0.34 13.01
N HIS A 89 -17.10 -0.78 13.72
CA HIS A 89 -18.18 -1.76 13.54
C HIS A 89 -19.27 -1.71 14.64
N GLU A 90 -18.99 -1.10 15.79
CA GLU A 90 -19.97 -0.84 16.86
C GLU A 90 -21.21 -0.10 16.33
#